data_AF-A0A653BYZ1-F1
#
_entry.id   AF-A0A653BYZ1-F1
#
_cell.length_a   1.000
_cell.length_b   1.000
_cell.length_c   1.000
_cell.angle_alpha   90.00
_cell.angle_beta   90.00
_cell.angle_gamma   90.00
#
_symmetry.space_group_name_H-M   'P 1'
#
loop_
_entity.id
_entity.type
_entity.pdbx_description
1 polymer ?
#
loop_
_entity_poly.entity_id
_entity_poly.type
_entity_poly.pdbx_seq_one_letter_code
_entity_poly.pdbx_strand_id
1 'polypeptide(L)'
;MSIFDATLNPLEESRFLKRTKELAIELEKVTHFSFVEIQQLLILYYKLQKKTTSKYSPDSKDGELSKDQFAEVMHNCFQMTDSKMTTNIITAMGKKSRSRFISMELWITTLSLFLRGTLEEQIHFCFSVYDITNSGILTKDVLFRFLRHSLFSVSGEGDAEESVKDLLDIIIKKMDLDRDNKISFNDYREYVLKNPKWLEFLGQCLPDRPSAYAFQYTFMPNLPNY
;
A
#
# COMPACT_ATOMS: atom_id res chain seq x y z
N MET A 1 -15.23 -12.81 11.00
CA MET A 1 -15.81 -13.22 9.70
C MET A 1 -14.81 -12.76 8.65
N SER A 2 -13.98 -13.68 8.16
CA SER A 2 -12.84 -13.34 7.29
C SER A 2 -13.38 -12.75 5.99
N ILE A 3 -12.77 -11.68 5.52
CA ILE A 3 -13.23 -10.94 4.33
C ILE A 3 -13.19 -11.86 3.09
N PHE A 4 -12.42 -12.95 3.16
CA PHE A 4 -12.21 -13.95 2.12
C PHE A 4 -13.12 -15.19 2.24
N ASP A 5 -14.11 -15.21 3.14
CA ASP A 5 -15.00 -16.36 3.39
C ASP A 5 -15.99 -16.66 2.25
N ALA A 6 -15.98 -15.90 1.15
CA ALA A 6 -16.81 -16.20 -0.01
C ALA A 6 -16.36 -17.52 -0.67
N THR A 7 -17.22 -18.54 -0.62
CA THR A 7 -17.00 -19.82 -1.28
C THR A 7 -17.24 -19.68 -2.79
N LEU A 8 -16.21 -20.01 -3.59
CA LEU A 8 -16.34 -20.14 -5.04
C LEU A 8 -16.78 -21.56 -5.39
N ASN A 9 -17.60 -21.71 -6.42
CA ASN A 9 -17.87 -23.01 -7.02
C ASN A 9 -16.58 -23.53 -7.69
N PRO A 10 -16.16 -24.79 -7.48
CA PRO A 10 -14.96 -25.35 -8.12
C PRO A 10 -14.89 -25.16 -9.64
N LEU A 11 -16.03 -25.25 -10.34
CA LEU A 11 -16.07 -25.05 -11.79
C LEU A 11 -15.82 -23.59 -12.19
N GLU A 12 -16.30 -22.65 -11.37
CA GLU A 12 -16.12 -21.22 -11.57
C GLU A 12 -14.65 -20.82 -11.31
N GLU A 13 -14.07 -21.34 -10.23
CA GLU A 13 -12.67 -21.14 -9.90
C GLU A 13 -11.76 -21.66 -11.02
N SER A 14 -12.00 -22.89 -11.50
CA SER A 14 -11.25 -23.46 -12.62
C SER A 14 -11.33 -22.61 -13.90
N ARG A 15 -12.52 -22.11 -14.24
CA ARG A 15 -12.71 -21.19 -15.38
C ARG A 15 -11.98 -19.88 -15.19
N PHE A 16 -12.00 -19.33 -13.97
CA PHE A 16 -11.29 -18.10 -13.64
C PHE A 16 -9.77 -18.28 -13.77
N LEU A 17 -9.20 -19.29 -13.13
CA LEU A 17 -7.78 -19.60 -13.22
C LEU A 17 -7.32 -19.88 -14.66
N LYS A 18 -8.17 -20.53 -15.47
CA LYS A 18 -7.87 -20.75 -16.89
C LYS A 18 -7.76 -19.43 -17.66
N ARG A 19 -8.65 -18.46 -17.39
CA ARG A 19 -8.65 -17.16 -18.09
C ARG A 19 -7.49 -16.25 -17.63
N THR A 20 -7.08 -16.34 -16.37
CA THR A 20 -6.02 -15.50 -15.79
C THR A 20 -4.63 -16.13 -15.85
N LYS A 21 -4.51 -17.30 -16.50
CA LYS A 21 -3.25 -18.06 -16.57
C LYS A 21 -2.10 -17.24 -17.18
N GLU A 22 -2.33 -16.59 -18.32
CA GLU A 22 -1.31 -15.79 -19.00
C GLU A 22 -0.87 -14.60 -18.14
N LEU A 23 -1.84 -13.92 -17.51
CA LEU A 23 -1.57 -12.86 -16.56
C LEU A 23 -0.70 -13.33 -15.39
N ALA A 24 -0.99 -14.50 -14.82
CA ALA A 24 -0.19 -15.05 -13.72
C ALA A 24 1.26 -15.37 -14.13
N ILE A 25 1.47 -15.84 -15.37
CA ILE A 25 2.82 -16.07 -15.92
C ILE A 25 3.59 -14.75 -16.07
N GLU A 26 2.94 -13.69 -16.56
CA GLU A 26 3.61 -12.39 -16.70
C GLU A 26 3.90 -11.75 -15.33
N LEU A 27 3.00 -11.87 -14.37
CA LEU A 27 3.18 -11.34 -13.02
C LEU A 27 4.28 -12.08 -12.24
N GLU A 28 4.48 -13.37 -12.46
CA GLU A 28 5.57 -14.14 -11.83
C GLU A 28 6.95 -13.56 -12.19
N LYS A 29 7.11 -12.99 -13.39
CA LYS A 29 8.38 -12.42 -13.85
C LYS A 29 8.75 -11.10 -13.17
N VAL A 30 7.77 -10.39 -12.62
CA VAL A 30 7.92 -9.01 -12.12
C VAL A 30 7.53 -8.85 -10.66
N THR A 31 7.16 -9.93 -9.97
CA THR A 31 6.76 -9.92 -8.57
C THR A 31 7.52 -10.96 -7.76
N HIS A 32 7.44 -10.86 -6.44
CA HIS A 32 8.10 -11.74 -5.48
C HIS A 32 7.28 -13.00 -5.18
N PHE A 33 6.36 -13.36 -6.08
CA PHE A 33 5.44 -14.49 -5.92
C PHE A 33 5.65 -15.51 -7.04
N SER A 34 5.56 -16.78 -6.67
CA SER A 34 5.45 -17.89 -7.61
C SER A 34 4.10 -17.89 -8.33
N PHE A 35 4.03 -18.59 -9.45
CA PHE A 35 2.81 -18.79 -10.22
C PHE A 35 1.64 -19.29 -9.34
N VAL A 36 1.91 -20.24 -8.45
CA VAL A 36 0.88 -20.81 -7.55
C VAL A 36 0.36 -19.77 -6.56
N GLU A 37 1.26 -18.98 -5.96
CA GLU A 37 0.87 -17.90 -5.03
C GLU A 37 0.05 -16.84 -5.76
N ILE A 38 0.44 -16.45 -6.98
CA ILE A 38 -0.31 -15.50 -7.79
C ILE A 38 -1.72 -16.03 -8.08
N GLN A 39 -1.87 -17.31 -8.44
CA GLN A 39 -3.20 -17.91 -8.63
C GLN A 39 -4.07 -17.82 -7.37
N GLN A 40 -3.51 -18.08 -6.19
CA GLN A 40 -4.25 -17.94 -4.93
C GLN A 40 -4.63 -16.48 -4.63
N LEU A 41 -3.72 -15.54 -4.85
CA LEU A 41 -3.99 -14.11 -4.67
C LEU A 41 -5.03 -13.59 -5.67
N LEU A 42 -5.05 -14.10 -6.90
CA LEU A 42 -6.09 -13.79 -7.89
C LEU A 42 -7.45 -14.36 -7.49
N ILE A 43 -7.48 -15.54 -6.84
CA ILE A 43 -8.71 -16.07 -6.25
C ILE A 43 -9.21 -15.16 -5.13
N LEU A 44 -8.33 -14.66 -4.25
CA LEU A 44 -8.71 -13.70 -3.21
C LEU A 44 -9.31 -12.42 -3.81
N TYR A 45 -8.67 -11.86 -4.84
CA TYR A 45 -9.20 -10.73 -5.59
C TYR A 45 -10.62 -11.01 -6.11
N TYR A 46 -10.82 -12.17 -6.74
CA TYR A 46 -12.10 -12.55 -7.31
C TYR A 46 -13.21 -12.72 -6.26
N LYS A 47 -12.87 -13.28 -5.09
CA LYS A 47 -13.78 -13.39 -3.93
C LYS A 47 -14.21 -12.01 -3.41
N LEU A 48 -13.27 -11.08 -3.29
CA LEU A 48 -13.55 -9.70 -2.87
C LEU A 48 -14.48 -8.99 -3.87
N GLN A 49 -14.21 -9.14 -5.15
CA GLN A 49 -15.06 -8.64 -6.24
C GLN A 49 -16.51 -9.15 -6.12
N LYS A 50 -16.71 -10.45 -5.88
CA LYS A 50 -18.03 -11.07 -5.82
C LYS A 50 -18.85 -10.69 -4.58
N LYS A 51 -18.20 -10.47 -3.44
CA LYS A 51 -18.90 -10.12 -2.18
C LYS A 51 -19.76 -8.86 -2.31
N THR A 52 -19.40 -7.94 -3.20
CA THR A 52 -20.01 -6.59 -3.27
C THR A 52 -20.95 -6.40 -4.46
N THR A 53 -20.81 -7.19 -5.53
CA THR A 53 -21.78 -7.20 -6.66
C THR A 53 -23.19 -7.61 -6.23
N SER A 54 -23.33 -8.26 -5.07
CA SER A 54 -24.61 -8.63 -4.46
C SER A 54 -25.36 -7.48 -3.77
N LYS A 55 -24.73 -6.32 -3.46
CA LYS A 55 -25.37 -5.28 -2.63
C LYS A 55 -25.52 -3.88 -3.23
N TYR A 56 -24.66 -3.41 -4.16
CA TYR A 56 -24.63 -1.96 -4.48
C TYR A 56 -24.43 -1.50 -5.94
N SER A 57 -24.37 -2.35 -6.98
CA SER A 57 -24.33 -1.85 -8.38
C SER A 57 -24.67 -2.91 -9.43
N PRO A 58 -25.88 -2.88 -10.03
CA PRO A 58 -26.21 -3.67 -11.21
C PRO A 58 -25.42 -3.26 -12.48
N ASP A 59 -24.82 -2.07 -12.47
CA ASP A 59 -24.19 -1.45 -13.65
C ASP A 59 -22.67 -1.60 -13.72
N SER A 60 -22.04 -2.37 -12.82
CA SER A 60 -20.62 -2.72 -12.96
C SER A 60 -20.45 -3.71 -14.12
N LYS A 61 -20.46 -3.19 -15.35
CA LYS A 61 -19.82 -3.86 -16.48
C LYS A 61 -18.36 -4.07 -16.06
N ASP A 62 -17.98 -5.32 -15.85
CA ASP A 62 -16.62 -5.83 -15.60
C ASP A 62 -16.09 -5.97 -14.17
N GLY A 63 -16.92 -5.79 -13.13
CA GLY A 63 -16.65 -6.37 -11.80
C GLY A 63 -15.29 -6.11 -11.14
N GLU A 64 -14.50 -5.11 -11.53
CA GLU A 64 -13.20 -4.86 -10.90
C GLU A 64 -13.32 -4.40 -9.44
N LEU A 65 -12.26 -4.63 -8.64
CA LEU A 65 -12.22 -4.26 -7.22
C LEU A 65 -12.23 -2.73 -7.08
N SER A 66 -13.13 -2.15 -6.30
CA SER A 66 -13.13 -0.70 -6.05
C SER A 66 -12.00 -0.27 -5.13
N LYS A 67 -11.61 1.00 -5.21
CA LYS A 67 -10.65 1.61 -4.26
C LYS A 67 -11.12 1.51 -2.80
N ASP A 68 -12.43 1.63 -2.57
CA ASP A 68 -13.01 1.51 -1.22
C ASP A 68 -12.90 0.08 -0.68
N GLN A 69 -13.16 -0.93 -1.51
CA GLN A 69 -12.95 -2.33 -1.11
C GLN A 69 -11.48 -2.61 -0.81
N PHE A 70 -10.57 -2.03 -1.60
CA PHE A 70 -9.15 -2.15 -1.33
C PHE A 70 -8.74 -1.43 -0.03
N ALA A 71 -9.35 -0.27 0.27
CA ALA A 71 -9.19 0.42 1.55
C ALA A 71 -9.68 -0.42 2.73
N GLU A 72 -10.78 -1.15 2.60
CA GLU A 72 -11.25 -2.09 3.62
C GLU A 72 -10.25 -3.23 3.87
N VAL A 73 -9.58 -3.74 2.83
CA VAL A 73 -8.51 -4.73 2.99
C VAL A 73 -7.33 -4.12 3.76
N MET A 74 -6.90 -2.91 3.40
CA MET A 74 -5.81 -2.22 4.12
C MET A 74 -6.15 -1.98 5.60
N HIS A 75 -7.39 -1.58 5.88
CA HIS A 75 -7.85 -1.38 7.26
C HIS A 75 -7.89 -2.68 8.05
N ASN A 76 -8.63 -3.68 7.55
CA ASN A 76 -8.93 -4.89 8.33
C ASN A 76 -7.78 -5.89 8.37
N CYS A 77 -7.00 -5.98 7.29
CA CYS A 77 -5.92 -6.96 7.19
C CYS A 77 -4.55 -6.37 7.52
N PHE A 78 -4.31 -5.09 7.24
CA PHE A 78 -3.00 -4.45 7.43
C PHE A 78 -2.96 -3.43 8.58
N GLN A 79 -4.08 -3.24 9.29
CA GLN A 79 -4.22 -2.29 10.39
C GLN A 79 -3.88 -0.84 10.00
N MET A 80 -4.05 -0.50 8.72
CA MET A 80 -3.79 0.83 8.18
C MET A 80 -5.06 1.67 8.32
N THR A 81 -5.14 2.44 9.41
CA THR A 81 -6.38 3.11 9.84
C THR A 81 -6.46 4.59 9.45
N ASP A 82 -5.34 5.24 9.15
CA ASP A 82 -5.33 6.62 8.67
C ASP A 82 -5.90 6.70 7.24
N SER A 83 -7.10 7.26 7.10
CA SER A 83 -7.82 7.35 5.84
C SER A 83 -7.11 8.23 4.80
N LYS A 84 -6.40 9.28 5.25
CA LYS A 84 -5.66 10.17 4.36
C LYS A 84 -4.42 9.47 3.83
N MET A 85 -3.70 8.78 4.70
CA MET A 85 -2.55 7.97 4.32
C MET A 85 -2.97 6.84 3.37
N THR A 86 -4.04 6.11 3.70
CA THR A 86 -4.65 5.08 2.86
C THR A 86 -4.97 5.61 1.45
N THR A 87 -5.53 6.82 1.36
CA THR A 87 -5.81 7.47 0.07
C THR A 87 -4.53 7.79 -0.72
N ASN A 88 -3.49 8.27 -0.04
CA ASN A 88 -2.20 8.58 -0.66
C ASN A 88 -1.53 7.30 -1.18
N ILE A 89 -1.60 6.19 -0.42
CA ILE A 89 -1.12 4.87 -0.82
C ILE A 89 -1.85 4.39 -2.07
N ILE A 90 -3.19 4.41 -2.10
CA ILE A 90 -4.01 4.07 -3.28
C ILE A 90 -3.60 4.91 -4.50
N THR A 91 -3.33 6.19 -4.28
CA THR A 91 -2.89 7.10 -5.33
C THR A 91 -1.49 6.75 -5.84
N ALA A 92 -0.55 6.45 -4.94
CA ALA A 92 0.81 6.07 -5.25
C ALA A 92 0.88 4.77 -6.06
N MET A 93 0.13 3.75 -5.65
CA MET A 93 0.01 2.46 -6.36
C MET A 93 -0.59 2.69 -7.76
N GLY A 94 -1.65 3.50 -7.83
CA GLY A 94 -2.38 3.78 -9.07
C GLY A 94 -1.79 4.87 -9.95
N LYS A 95 -0.55 5.38 -9.73
CA LYS A 95 -0.01 6.52 -10.51
C LYS A 95 -0.06 6.34 -12.02
N LYS A 96 0.03 5.09 -12.51
CA LYS A 96 -0.07 4.74 -13.94
C LYS A 96 -1.51 4.54 -14.45
N SER A 97 -2.51 4.53 -13.56
CA SER A 97 -3.91 4.24 -13.89
C SER A 97 -4.86 5.30 -13.32
N ARG A 98 -5.62 5.95 -14.21
CA ARG A 98 -6.72 6.85 -13.80
C ARG A 98 -8.00 6.08 -13.43
N SER A 99 -7.94 4.76 -13.34
CA SER A 99 -9.10 3.94 -13.00
C SER A 99 -9.58 4.22 -11.57
N ARG A 100 -10.90 4.15 -11.40
CA ARG A 100 -11.54 4.13 -10.07
C ARG A 100 -11.49 2.74 -9.43
N PHE A 101 -11.01 1.76 -10.18
CA PHE A 101 -10.86 0.37 -9.77
C PHE A 101 -9.38 -0.01 -9.63
N ILE A 102 -9.13 -1.04 -8.84
CA ILE A 102 -7.86 -1.71 -8.66
C ILE A 102 -7.88 -2.93 -9.58
N SER A 103 -7.00 -2.98 -10.57
CA SER A 103 -6.90 -4.13 -11.47
C SER A 103 -6.23 -5.33 -10.77
N MET A 104 -6.31 -6.50 -11.37
CA MET A 104 -5.62 -7.70 -10.88
C MET A 104 -4.10 -7.50 -10.83
N GLU A 105 -3.52 -6.85 -11.84
CA GLU A 105 -2.09 -6.49 -11.88
C GLU A 105 -1.72 -5.60 -10.70
N LEU A 106 -2.53 -4.56 -10.44
CA LEU A 106 -2.26 -3.62 -9.37
C LEU A 106 -2.38 -4.28 -8.00
N TRP A 107 -3.38 -5.14 -7.82
CA TRP A 107 -3.54 -5.97 -6.62
C TRP A 107 -2.31 -6.83 -6.35
N ILE A 108 -1.84 -7.61 -7.34
CA ILE A 108 -0.71 -8.52 -7.16
C ILE A 108 0.60 -7.77 -6.93
N THR A 109 0.89 -6.73 -7.74
CA THR A 109 2.12 -5.93 -7.60
C THR A 109 2.17 -5.18 -6.26
N THR A 110 1.03 -4.69 -5.78
CA THR A 110 0.92 -4.08 -4.44
C THR A 110 1.24 -5.08 -3.35
N LEU A 111 0.61 -6.26 -3.37
CA LEU A 111 0.86 -7.28 -2.36
C LEU A 111 2.30 -7.79 -2.40
N SER A 112 2.91 -7.84 -3.59
CA SER A 112 4.31 -8.20 -3.76
C SER A 112 5.21 -7.24 -2.98
N LEU A 113 4.98 -5.93 -3.13
CA LEU A 113 5.69 -4.90 -2.38
C LEU A 113 5.41 -5.00 -0.87
N PHE A 114 4.14 -5.11 -0.48
CA PHE A 114 3.71 -5.08 0.92
C PHE A 114 4.24 -6.27 1.72
N LEU A 115 4.24 -7.46 1.12
CA LEU A 115 4.54 -8.70 1.84
C LEU A 115 6.01 -9.13 1.67
N ARG A 116 6.64 -8.77 0.55
CA ARG A 116 7.97 -9.29 0.16
C ARG A 116 8.87 -8.27 -0.53
N GLY A 117 8.47 -6.99 -0.55
CA GLY A 117 9.25 -5.94 -1.19
C GLY A 117 10.64 -5.79 -0.56
N THR A 118 11.63 -5.59 -1.41
CA THR A 118 12.97 -5.21 -0.99
C THR A 118 12.96 -3.81 -0.37
N LEU A 119 13.97 -3.49 0.44
CA LEU A 119 14.10 -2.15 1.03
C LEU A 119 14.13 -1.06 -0.04
N GLU A 120 14.76 -1.32 -1.19
CA GLU A 120 14.82 -0.37 -2.31
C GLU A 120 13.43 -0.07 -2.90
N GLU A 121 12.63 -1.10 -3.15
CA GLU A 121 11.25 -0.95 -3.65
C GLU A 121 10.39 -0.21 -2.62
N GLN A 122 10.56 -0.53 -1.34
CA GLN A 122 9.86 0.14 -0.24
C GLN A 122 10.26 1.62 -0.12
N ILE A 123 11.53 1.96 -0.28
CA ILE A 123 12.02 3.36 -0.32
C ILE A 123 11.32 4.11 -1.45
N HIS A 124 11.35 3.58 -2.68
CA HIS A 124 10.67 4.19 -3.82
C HIS A 124 9.18 4.39 -3.56
N PHE A 125 8.53 3.38 -2.98
CA PHE A 125 7.12 3.44 -2.69
C PHE A 125 6.77 4.49 -1.63
N CYS A 126 7.37 4.45 -0.45
CA CYS A 126 7.10 5.40 0.63
C CYS A 126 7.34 6.85 0.17
N PHE A 127 8.42 7.11 -0.56
CA PHE A 127 8.64 8.44 -1.13
C PHE A 127 7.51 8.85 -2.08
N SER A 128 7.04 7.92 -2.93
CA SER A 128 5.95 8.19 -3.87
C SER A 128 4.59 8.46 -3.19
N VAL A 129 4.38 7.93 -1.97
CA VAL A 129 3.21 8.21 -1.12
C VAL A 129 3.30 9.64 -0.58
N TYR A 130 4.49 10.09 -0.18
CA TYR A 130 4.73 11.45 0.32
C TYR A 130 4.70 12.50 -0.80
N ASP A 131 5.25 12.16 -1.96
CA ASP A 131 5.28 13.00 -3.16
C ASP A 131 4.04 12.76 -4.06
N ILE A 132 2.89 13.20 -3.56
CA ILE A 132 1.59 13.11 -4.25
C ILE A 132 1.63 13.91 -5.56
N THR A 133 2.32 15.05 -5.57
CA THR A 133 2.46 15.94 -6.73
C THR A 133 3.46 15.44 -7.76
N ASN A 134 4.23 14.39 -7.44
CA ASN A 134 5.27 13.84 -8.28
C ASN A 134 6.32 14.88 -8.70
N SER A 135 6.68 15.77 -7.77
CA SER A 135 7.70 16.82 -7.95
C SER A 135 9.12 16.28 -7.84
N GLY A 136 9.30 15.09 -7.26
CA GLY A 136 10.59 14.53 -6.88
C GLY A 136 11.18 15.12 -5.59
N ILE A 137 10.44 16.01 -4.91
CA ILE A 137 10.95 16.81 -3.79
C ILE A 137 9.86 16.98 -2.72
N LEU A 138 10.21 16.67 -1.46
CA LEU A 138 9.38 16.97 -0.29
C LEU A 138 9.79 18.34 0.27
N THR A 139 8.91 19.33 0.11
CA THR A 139 9.10 20.68 0.67
C THR A 139 8.62 20.74 2.12
N LYS A 140 9.04 21.78 2.86
CA LYS A 140 8.57 22.03 4.23
C LYS A 140 7.04 22.02 4.34
N ASP A 141 6.31 22.58 3.36
CA ASP A 141 4.85 22.56 3.36
C ASP A 141 4.26 21.15 3.25
N VAL A 142 4.89 20.28 2.45
CA VAL A 142 4.48 18.87 2.33
C VAL A 142 4.70 18.17 3.66
N LEU A 143 5.88 18.30 4.25
CA LEU A 143 6.24 17.70 5.54
C LEU A 143 5.29 18.17 6.65
N PHE A 144 5.07 19.49 6.74
CA PHE A 144 4.20 20.11 7.73
C PHE A 144 2.78 19.53 7.66
N ARG A 145 2.22 19.36 6.46
CA ARG A 145 0.88 18.80 6.27
C ARG A 145 0.77 17.36 6.77
N PHE A 146 1.76 16.50 6.54
CA PHE A 146 1.77 15.13 7.03
C PHE A 146 1.88 15.08 8.57
N LEU A 147 2.79 15.87 9.14
CA LEU A 147 3.02 15.93 10.58
C LEU A 147 1.81 16.50 11.33
N ARG A 148 1.20 17.56 10.78
CA ARG A 148 -0.03 18.16 11.29
C ARG A 148 -1.17 17.14 11.34
N HIS A 149 -1.40 16.37 10.28
CA HIS A 149 -2.43 15.33 10.30
C HIS A 149 -2.21 14.29 11.41
N SER A 150 -0.95 13.94 11.64
CA SER A 150 -0.56 12.92 12.63
C SER A 150 -0.65 13.42 14.08
N LEU A 151 -0.36 14.70 14.34
CA LEU A 151 -0.30 15.25 15.71
C LEU A 151 -1.62 15.86 16.18
N PHE A 152 -2.45 16.38 15.26
CA PHE A 152 -3.77 16.94 15.60
C PHE A 152 -4.80 15.86 15.92
N SER A 153 -4.57 14.60 15.52
CA SER A 153 -5.38 13.47 16.00
C SER A 153 -5.13 13.15 17.49
N VAL A 154 -4.03 13.67 18.06
CA VAL A 154 -3.54 13.33 19.41
C VAL A 154 -3.60 14.50 20.40
N SER A 155 -3.53 15.75 19.93
CA SER A 155 -3.32 16.94 20.78
C SER A 155 -4.21 18.13 20.39
N GLY A 156 -4.62 18.96 21.36
CA GLY A 156 -5.40 20.18 21.12
C GLY A 156 -4.68 21.22 20.24
N GLU A 157 -5.44 22.11 19.59
CA GLU A 157 -5.02 22.88 18.41
C GLU A 157 -3.78 23.80 18.57
N GLY A 158 -3.48 24.29 19.77
CA GLY A 158 -2.42 25.30 20.00
C GLY A 158 -1.00 24.74 20.17
N ASP A 159 -0.81 23.73 21.02
CA ASP A 159 0.51 23.13 21.30
C ASP A 159 1.02 22.22 20.16
N ALA A 160 0.11 21.76 19.31
CA ALA A 160 0.43 20.86 18.20
C ALA A 160 1.29 21.53 17.12
N GLU A 161 1.10 22.83 16.86
CA GLU A 161 1.77 23.51 15.74
C GLU A 161 3.25 23.79 15.99
N GLU A 162 3.62 24.22 17.20
CA GLU A 162 5.03 24.43 17.55
C GLU A 162 5.79 23.09 17.56
N SER A 163 5.17 22.05 18.11
CA SER A 163 5.70 20.68 18.09
C SER A 163 5.92 20.15 16.66
N VAL A 164 5.03 20.50 15.72
CA VAL A 164 5.19 20.16 14.30
C VAL A 164 6.41 20.87 13.69
N LYS A 165 6.62 22.17 14.01
CA LYS A 165 7.78 22.92 13.50
C LYS A 165 9.10 22.35 14.02
N ASP A 166 9.16 22.00 15.30
CA ASP A 166 10.34 21.37 15.89
C ASP A 166 10.67 20.02 15.21
N LEU A 167 9.64 19.19 14.97
CA LEU A 167 9.82 17.93 14.22
C LEU A 167 10.28 18.17 12.79
N LEU A 168 9.73 19.18 12.11
CA LEU A 168 10.09 19.54 10.76
C LEU A 168 11.56 19.96 10.67
N ASP A 169 12.04 20.78 11.61
CA ASP A 169 13.44 21.20 11.66
C ASP A 169 14.39 20.03 11.94
N ILE A 170 13.98 19.08 12.79
CA ILE A 170 14.73 17.83 13.02
C ILE A 170 14.82 16.99 11.75
N ILE A 171 13.70 16.82 11.03
CA ILE A 171 13.63 16.05 9.78
C ILE A 171 14.54 16.65 8.73
N ILE A 172 14.43 17.97 8.47
CA ILE A 172 15.27 18.67 7.50
C ILE A 172 16.74 18.53 7.90
N LYS A 173 17.11 18.85 9.13
CA LYS A 173 18.50 18.74 9.61
C LYS A 173 19.11 17.34 9.44
N LYS A 174 18.27 16.30 9.51
CA LYS A 174 18.72 14.90 9.38
C LYS A 174 18.83 14.45 7.93
N MET A 175 17.84 14.78 7.12
CA MET A 175 17.63 14.14 5.83
C MET A 175 18.05 15.01 4.65
N ASP A 176 18.03 16.34 4.76
CA ASP A 176 18.53 17.27 3.75
C ASP A 176 20.07 17.24 3.71
N LEU A 177 20.64 16.43 2.80
CA LEU A 177 22.08 16.18 2.76
C LEU A 177 22.84 17.29 2.03
N ASP A 178 22.21 17.90 1.02
CA ASP A 178 22.79 18.98 0.23
C ASP A 178 22.51 20.39 0.77
N ARG A 179 21.64 20.49 1.79
CA ARG A 179 21.27 21.71 2.55
C ARG A 179 20.48 22.72 1.73
N ASP A 180 19.66 22.27 0.77
CA ASP A 180 18.80 23.13 -0.04
C ASP A 180 17.44 23.48 0.62
N ASN A 181 17.24 23.06 1.87
CA ASN A 181 16.01 23.16 2.66
C ASN A 181 14.83 22.33 2.14
N LYS A 182 15.09 21.30 1.33
CA LYS A 182 14.11 20.35 0.83
C LYS A 182 14.68 18.93 0.97
N ILE A 183 13.85 17.94 0.69
CA ILE A 183 14.28 16.54 0.71
C ILE A 183 14.00 15.97 -0.67
N SER A 184 15.05 15.77 -1.45
CA SER A 184 14.96 15.06 -2.72
C SER A 184 14.77 13.55 -2.50
N PHE A 185 14.43 12.82 -3.56
CA PHE A 185 14.43 11.35 -3.50
C PHE A 185 15.81 10.79 -3.10
N ASN A 186 16.90 11.39 -3.59
CA ASN A 186 18.25 10.92 -3.30
C ASN A 186 18.63 11.12 -1.83
N ASP A 187 18.29 12.27 -1.27
CA ASP A 187 18.46 12.58 0.15
C ASP A 187 17.76 11.54 1.03
N TYR A 188 16.47 11.34 0.77
CA TYR A 188 15.64 10.36 1.47
C TYR A 188 16.20 8.94 1.33
N ARG A 189 16.50 8.51 0.11
CA ARG A 189 17.03 7.16 -0.17
C ARG A 189 18.34 6.92 0.55
N GLU A 190 19.31 7.82 0.42
CA GLU A 190 20.62 7.68 1.06
C GLU A 190 20.49 7.64 2.59
N TYR A 191 19.63 8.50 3.14
CA TYR A 191 19.40 8.54 4.58
C TYR A 191 18.75 7.25 5.09
N VAL A 192 17.72 6.73 4.41
CA VAL A 192 16.99 5.52 4.82
C VAL A 192 17.85 4.26 4.65
N LEU A 193 18.68 4.17 3.62
CA LEU A 193 19.61 3.04 3.47
C LEU A 193 20.58 2.92 4.66
N LYS A 194 21.01 4.06 5.23
CA LYS A 194 21.84 4.12 6.44
C LYS A 194 21.00 3.98 7.72
N ASN A 195 19.73 4.37 7.68
CA ASN A 195 18.83 4.42 8.84
C ASN A 195 17.44 3.84 8.50
N PRO A 196 17.28 2.51 8.36
CA PRO A 196 16.04 1.91 7.84
C PRO A 196 14.77 2.24 8.65
N LYS A 197 14.91 2.61 9.93
CA LYS A 197 13.80 3.06 10.79
C LYS A 197 13.11 4.34 10.29
N TRP A 198 13.73 5.09 9.38
CA TRP A 198 13.18 6.33 8.80
C TRP A 198 12.39 6.10 7.52
N LEU A 199 12.20 4.84 7.10
CA LEU A 199 11.42 4.48 5.91
C LEU A 199 9.99 5.04 5.93
N GLU A 200 9.37 5.09 7.11
CA GLU A 200 7.97 5.52 7.29
C GLU A 200 7.87 6.77 8.18
N PHE A 201 8.82 7.71 8.03
CA PHE A 201 8.99 8.84 8.95
C PHE A 201 7.81 9.84 8.99
N LEU A 202 6.92 9.83 7.99
CA LEU A 202 5.71 10.65 7.94
C LEU A 202 4.42 9.85 8.18
N GLY A 203 4.55 8.60 8.64
CA GLY A 203 3.44 7.71 8.94
C GLY A 203 3.44 6.43 8.12
N GLN A 204 2.60 5.49 8.55
CA GLN A 204 2.53 4.11 8.05
C GLN A 204 2.12 4.06 6.58
N CYS A 205 3.06 3.65 5.73
CA CYS A 205 2.88 3.42 4.30
C CYS A 205 2.80 1.93 3.95
N LEU A 206 3.36 1.06 4.80
CA LEU A 206 3.48 -0.37 4.60
C LEU A 206 2.77 -1.12 5.75
N PRO A 207 2.31 -2.37 5.52
CA PRO A 207 1.80 -3.19 6.61
C PRO A 207 2.87 -3.46 7.66
N ASP A 208 2.47 -3.51 8.92
CA ASP A 208 3.37 -3.99 9.96
C ASP A 208 3.66 -5.49 9.81
N ARG A 209 4.74 -5.97 10.43
CA ARG A 209 5.17 -7.37 10.29
C ARG A 209 4.09 -8.37 10.72
N PRO A 210 3.42 -8.21 11.88
CA PRO A 210 2.35 -9.12 12.29
C PRO A 210 1.21 -9.21 11.27
N SER A 211 0.77 -8.07 10.74
CA SER A 211 -0.33 -8.03 9.77
C SER A 211 0.08 -8.60 8.41
N ALA A 212 1.28 -8.28 7.93
CA ALA A 212 1.84 -8.88 6.71
C ALA A 212 1.95 -10.41 6.84
N TYR A 213 2.41 -10.90 7.99
CA TYR A 213 2.53 -12.33 8.26
C TYR A 213 1.16 -13.02 8.33
N ALA A 214 0.21 -12.43 9.08
CA ALA A 214 -1.16 -12.94 9.18
C ALA A 214 -1.86 -13.00 7.81
N PHE A 215 -1.64 -11.99 6.95
CA PHE A 215 -2.18 -12.00 5.60
C PHE A 215 -1.56 -13.11 4.75
N GLN A 216 -0.26 -13.38 4.87
CA GLN A 216 0.38 -14.45 4.08
C GLN A 216 -0.23 -15.84 4.35
N TYR A 217 -0.71 -16.12 5.57
CA TYR A 217 -1.43 -17.36 5.86
C TYR A 217 -2.73 -17.55 5.09
N THR A 218 -3.33 -16.47 4.57
CA THR A 218 -4.57 -16.55 3.80
C THR A 218 -4.39 -17.24 2.45
N PHE A 219 -3.18 -17.22 1.88
CA PHE A 219 -2.86 -17.87 0.61
C PHE A 219 -1.70 -18.88 0.70
N MET A 220 -1.05 -18.98 1.87
CA MET A 220 -0.01 -19.96 2.17
C MET A 220 -0.25 -20.62 3.54
N PRO A 221 -1.10 -21.65 3.63
CA PRO A 221 -1.43 -22.28 4.91
C PRO A 221 -0.26 -23.00 5.59
N ASN A 222 0.84 -23.26 4.88
CA ASN A 222 2.02 -23.99 5.37
C ASN A 222 3.27 -23.09 5.54
N LEU A 223 3.11 -21.80 5.87
CA LEU A 223 4.25 -20.94 6.15
C LEU A 223 5.04 -21.50 7.36
N PRO A 224 6.36 -21.69 7.24
CA PRO A 224 7.18 -22.04 8.39
C PRO A 224 7.08 -20.92 9.43
N ASN A 225 6.87 -21.30 10.69
CA ASN A 225 6.98 -20.38 11.82
C ASN A 225 8.44 -19.92 11.92
N TYR A 226 8.67 -18.61 11.83
CA TYR A 226 9.97 -18.00 12.14
C TYR A 226 10.02 -17.62 13.62
#